data_AF-A0A6N3US09-F1
#
_entry.id   AF-A0A6N3US09-F1
#
_cell.length_a   1.000
_cell.length_b   1.000
_cell.length_c   1.000
_cell.angle_alpha   90.00
_cell.angle_beta   90.00
_cell.angle_gamma   90.00
#
_symmetry.space_group_name_H-M   'P 1'
#
loop_
_entity.id
_entity.type
_entity.pdbx_description
1 polymer ?
#
loop_
_entity_poly.entity_id
_entity_poly.type
_entity_poly.pdbx_seq_one_letter_code
_entity_poly.pdbx_strand_id
1 'polypeptide(L)'
;CLLDTEAHARQRQRSEQASQRLVAMLSQYGLPAQGGCALFQWLMTPHAEYLYDFMARRGILLRLFTHNSSVRFGLPADEAHWFKLEQALQAYTKEIP
;
A
#
# COMPACT_ATOMS: atom_id res chain seq x y z
N CYS A 1 -26.38 -2.33 -12.96
CA CYS A 1 -25.92 -1.15 -13.70
C CYS A 1 -24.41 -1.29 -13.94
N LEU A 2 -24.00 -1.96 -15.02
CA LEU A 2 -22.57 -2.12 -15.40
C LEU A 2 -22.21 -1.28 -16.64
N LEU A 3 -23.13 -0.41 -17.07
CA LEU A 3 -23.03 0.41 -18.28
C LEU A 3 -22.59 1.86 -17.98
N ASP A 4 -22.37 2.22 -16.72
CA ASP A 4 -21.92 3.56 -16.34
C ASP A 4 -20.42 3.73 -16.66
N THR A 5 -20.15 4.04 -17.93
CA THR A 5 -18.81 4.19 -18.47
C THR A 5 -18.07 5.40 -17.92
N GLU A 6 -18.78 6.46 -17.56
CA GLU A 6 -18.18 7.66 -16.98
C GLU A 6 -17.68 7.42 -15.55
N ALA A 7 -18.49 6.77 -14.71
CA ALA A 7 -18.05 6.41 -13.36
C ALA A 7 -16.85 5.45 -13.41
N HIS A 8 -16.85 4.49 -14.35
CA HIS A 8 -15.70 3.62 -14.59
C HIS A 8 -14.43 4.39 -14.98
N ALA A 9 -14.54 5.36 -15.89
CA ALA A 9 -13.40 6.17 -16.31
C ALA A 9 -12.83 7.00 -15.15
N ARG A 10 -13.71 7.67 -14.38
CA ARG A 10 -13.30 8.43 -13.18
C ARG A 10 -12.61 7.54 -12.14
N GLN A 11 -13.14 6.34 -11.90
CA GLN A 11 -12.58 5.41 -10.92
C GLN A 11 -11.22 4.85 -11.36
N ARG A 12 -11.01 4.60 -12.67
CA ARG A 12 -9.69 4.21 -13.20
C ARG A 12 -8.66 5.30 -12.98
N GLN A 13 -8.97 6.53 -13.37
CA GLN A 13 -8.07 7.67 -13.20
C GLN A 13 -7.72 7.90 -11.72
N ARG A 14 -8.71 7.85 -10.82
CA ARG A 14 -8.48 7.93 -9.37
C ARG A 14 -7.53 6.83 -8.89
N SER A 15 -7.75 5.60 -9.34
CA SER A 15 -6.95 4.44 -8.92
C SER A 15 -5.51 4.56 -9.41
N GLU A 16 -5.30 5.00 -10.65
CA GLU A 16 -3.96 5.25 -11.21
C GLU A 16 -3.20 6.33 -10.43
N GLN A 17 -3.85 7.45 -10.11
CA GLN A 17 -3.23 8.52 -9.31
C GLN A 17 -2.90 8.06 -7.89
N ALA A 18 -3.84 7.38 -7.23
CA ALA A 18 -3.61 6.81 -5.89
C ALA A 18 -2.48 5.76 -5.91
N SER A 19 -2.41 4.93 -6.96
CA SER A 19 -1.35 3.96 -7.17
C SER A 19 0.02 4.64 -7.28
N GLN A 20 0.14 5.70 -8.08
CA GLN A 20 1.39 6.46 -8.22
C GLN A 20 1.82 7.11 -6.90
N ARG A 21 0.87 7.71 -6.15
CA ARG A 21 1.14 8.24 -4.81
C ARG A 21 1.64 7.16 -3.86
N LEU A 22 1.04 5.97 -3.90
CA LEU A 22 1.45 4.84 -3.06
C LEU A 22 2.87 4.39 -3.39
N VAL A 23 3.22 4.27 -4.67
CA VAL A 23 4.59 3.94 -5.12
C VAL A 23 5.59 4.97 -4.58
N ALA A 24 5.30 6.26 -4.75
CA ALA A 24 6.19 7.33 -4.28
C ALA A 24 6.39 7.31 -2.76
N MET A 25 5.30 7.18 -2.00
CA MET A 25 5.34 7.12 -0.53
C MET A 25 6.13 5.90 -0.05
N LEU A 26 5.83 4.71 -0.56
CA LEU A 26 6.55 3.49 -0.19
C LEU A 26 8.06 3.60 -0.49
N SER A 27 8.41 4.19 -1.64
CA SER A 27 9.81 4.42 -2.03
C SER A 27 10.54 5.38 -1.09
N GLN A 28 9.86 6.46 -0.66
CA GLN A 28 10.40 7.43 0.31
C GLN A 28 10.77 6.79 1.66
N TYR A 29 10.03 5.76 2.08
CA TYR A 29 10.29 5.03 3.33
C TYR A 29 11.12 3.77 3.15
N GLY A 30 11.86 3.63 2.04
CA GLY A 30 12.78 2.51 1.81
C GLY A 30 12.10 1.17 1.51
N LEU A 31 10.83 1.21 1.11
CA LEU A 31 10.03 0.03 0.75
C LEU A 31 9.58 0.11 -0.72
N PRO A 32 10.49 0.27 -1.71
CA PRO A 32 10.08 0.41 -3.10
C PRO A 32 9.23 -0.78 -3.54
N ALA A 33 8.15 -0.53 -4.29
CA ALA A 33 7.32 -1.60 -4.84
C ALA A 33 8.08 -2.34 -5.95
N GLN A 34 8.04 -3.68 -5.97
CA GLN A 34 8.61 -4.51 -7.04
C GLN A 34 7.58 -4.90 -8.10
N GLY A 35 6.29 -4.64 -7.85
CA GLY A 35 5.22 -4.86 -8.80
C GLY A 35 3.90 -4.29 -8.28
N GLY A 36 2.85 -4.39 -9.08
CA GLY A 36 1.56 -3.84 -8.70
C GLY A 36 0.68 -3.53 -9.90
N CYS A 37 -0.44 -2.89 -9.61
CA CYS A 37 -1.32 -2.30 -10.61
C CYS A 37 -2.05 -1.10 -10.00
N ALA A 38 -2.99 -0.51 -10.74
CA ALA A 38 -3.76 0.64 -10.26
C ALA A 38 -4.49 0.42 -8.92
N LEU A 39 -4.67 -0.82 -8.45
CA LEU A 39 -5.44 -1.12 -7.24
C LEU A 39 -4.57 -1.50 -6.03
N PHE A 40 -3.27 -1.76 -6.23
CA PHE A 40 -2.37 -2.17 -5.16
C PHE A 40 -0.90 -2.08 -5.57
N GLN A 41 -0.03 -1.95 -4.57
CA GLN A 41 1.42 -2.15 -4.73
C GLN A 41 1.86 -3.41 -4.00
N TRP A 42 2.74 -4.17 -4.63
CA TRP A 42 3.34 -5.38 -4.09
C TRP A 42 4.83 -5.16 -3.89
N LEU A 43 5.33 -5.59 -2.72
CA LEU A 43 6.75 -5.56 -2.42
C LEU A 43 7.20 -6.82 -1.70
N MET A 44 8.43 -7.23 -2.01
CA MET A 44 9.17 -8.29 -1.33
C MET A 44 10.10 -7.68 -0.30
N THR A 45 10.18 -8.29 0.87
CA THR A 45 11.10 -7.86 1.93
C THR A 45 11.35 -9.03 2.88
N PRO A 46 12.59 -9.25 3.35
CA PRO A 46 12.86 -10.30 4.33
C PRO A 46 12.04 -10.13 5.63
N HIS A 47 11.53 -8.92 5.91
CA HIS A 47 10.75 -8.60 7.09
C HIS A 47 9.23 -8.59 6.83
N ALA A 48 8.72 -9.32 5.83
CA ALA A 48 7.32 -9.22 5.40
C ALA A 48 6.31 -9.53 6.52
N GLU A 49 6.57 -10.56 7.32
CA GLU A 49 5.71 -10.93 8.46
C GLU A 49 5.73 -9.86 9.56
N TYR A 50 6.92 -9.34 9.88
CA TYR A 50 7.07 -8.25 10.85
C TYR A 50 6.37 -6.97 10.37
N LEU A 51 6.56 -6.59 9.10
CA LEU A 51 5.86 -5.45 8.48
C LEU A 51 4.34 -5.65 8.51
N TYR A 52 3.85 -6.84 8.18
CA TYR A 52 2.43 -7.16 8.24
C TYR A 52 1.88 -6.99 9.66
N ASP A 53 2.51 -7.58 10.66
CA ASP A 53 2.09 -7.48 12.06
C ASP A 53 2.17 -6.05 12.60
N PHE A 54 3.24 -5.34 12.26
CA PHE A 54 3.46 -3.94 12.64
C PHE A 54 2.35 -3.03 12.14
N MET A 55 1.96 -3.21 10.87
CA MET A 55 0.88 -2.46 10.23
C MET A 55 -0.50 -2.88 10.77
N ALA A 56 -0.73 -4.18 10.96
CA ALA A 56 -1.99 -4.70 11.47
C ALA A 56 -2.31 -4.18 12.88
N ARG A 57 -1.31 -4.12 13.77
CA ARG A 57 -1.45 -3.52 15.12
C ARG A 57 -1.82 -2.04 15.10
N ARG A 58 -1.50 -1.34 14.01
CA ARG A 58 -1.86 0.06 13.77
C ARG A 58 -3.16 0.19 12.97
N GLY A 59 -3.87 -0.92 12.72
CA GLY A 59 -5.13 -0.94 11.97
C GLY A 59 -4.95 -0.65 10.48
N ILE A 60 -3.83 -1.09 9.90
CA ILE A 60 -3.58 -1.09 8.46
C ILE A 60 -3.38 -2.56 8.07
N LEU A 61 -4.41 -3.16 7.45
CA LEU A 61 -4.33 -4.56 7.05
C LEU A 61 -3.71 -4.69 5.67
N LEU A 62 -2.56 -5.36 5.60
CA LEU A 62 -1.91 -5.74 4.35
C LEU A 62 -2.31 -7.17 3.96
N ARG A 63 -2.04 -7.58 2.72
CA ARG A 63 -2.03 -9.01 2.38
C ARG A 63 -0.60 -9.53 2.48
N LEU A 64 -0.36 -10.48 3.38
CA LEU A 64 0.90 -11.20 3.52
C LEU A 64 0.94 -12.45 2.62
N PHE A 65 2.11 -12.71 2.04
CA PHE A 65 2.44 -13.93 1.33
C PHE A 65 3.72 -14.52 1.93
N THR A 66 3.58 -15.57 2.75
CA THR A 66 4.71 -16.17 3.48
C THR A 66 5.68 -16.93 2.57
N HIS A 67 5.18 -17.56 1.51
CA HIS A 67 6.00 -18.40 0.61
C HIS A 67 7.16 -17.66 -0.08
N ASN A 68 7.07 -16.34 -0.27
CA ASN A 68 8.09 -15.54 -0.93
C ASN A 68 8.46 -14.27 -0.13
N SER A 69 8.12 -14.22 1.15
CA SER A 69 8.33 -13.06 2.05
C SER A 69 7.94 -11.74 1.38
N SER A 70 6.65 -11.59 1.10
CA SER A 70 6.14 -10.39 0.43
C SER A 70 4.80 -9.92 0.97
N VAL A 71 4.52 -8.63 0.78
CA VAL A 71 3.25 -8.01 1.18
C VAL A 71 2.65 -7.21 0.02
N ARG A 72 1.33 -7.04 0.08
CA ARG A 72 0.60 -6.16 -0.84
C ARG A 72 -0.16 -5.09 -0.07
N PHE A 73 0.13 -3.84 -0.43
CA PHE A 73 -0.55 -2.64 0.02
C PHE A 73 -1.73 -2.33 -0.89
N GLY A 74 -2.93 -2.22 -0.32
CA GLY A 74 -4.09 -1.65 -1.01
C GLY A 74 -4.01 -0.12 -1.07
N LEU A 75 -4.89 0.49 -1.85
CA LEU A 75 -5.03 1.94 -1.87
C LEU A 75 -5.74 2.46 -0.61
N PRO A 76 -5.19 3.47 0.08
CA PRO A 76 -5.93 4.23 1.07
C PRO A 76 -7.18 4.88 0.46
N ALA A 77 -8.28 4.89 1.22
CA ALA A 77 -9.58 5.37 0.72
C ALA A 77 -9.66 6.89 0.60
N ASP A 78 -9.09 7.60 1.59
CA ASP A 78 -9.12 9.05 1.77
C ASP A 78 -7.83 9.56 2.44
N GLU A 79 -7.72 10.89 2.61
CA GLU A 79 -6.54 11.53 3.19
C GLU A 79 -6.24 11.12 4.63
N ALA A 80 -7.25 10.77 5.43
CA ALA A 80 -7.02 10.29 6.79
C ALA A 80 -6.32 8.93 6.78
N HIS A 81 -6.72 8.04 5.86
CA HIS A 81 -6.05 6.76 5.65
C HIS A 81 -4.64 6.92 5.07
N TRP A 82 -4.43 7.91 4.20
CA TRP A 82 -3.09 8.25 3.70
C TRP A 82 -2.17 8.72 4.82
N PHE A 83 -2.61 9.66 5.65
CA PHE A 83 -1.85 10.16 6.78
C PHE A 83 -1.57 9.05 7.81
N LYS A 84 -2.52 8.15 8.03
CA LYS A 84 -2.33 6.98 8.89
C LYS A 84 -1.24 6.04 8.35
N LEU A 85 -1.25 5.78 7.04
CA LEU A 85 -0.22 4.97 6.39
C LEU A 85 1.16 5.62 6.49
N GLU A 86 1.25 6.93 6.23
CA GLU A 86 2.50 7.68 6.32
C GLU A 86 3.10 7.64 7.74
N GLN A 87 2.29 7.89 8.77
CA GLN A 87 2.74 7.78 10.17
C GLN A 87 3.21 6.36 10.51
N ALA A 88 2.52 5.33 10.04
CA ALA A 88 2.93 3.96 10.26
C ALA A 88 4.24 3.63 9.55
N LEU A 89 4.44 4.10 8.32
CA LEU A 89 5.71 3.94 7.60
C LEU A 89 6.85 4.68 8.29
N GLN A 90 6.62 5.90 8.77
CA GLN A 90 7.61 6.67 9.53
C GLN A 90 7.97 6.02 10.87
N ALA A 91 7.00 5.41 11.56
CA ALA A 91 7.27 4.65 12.77
C ALA A 91 8.04 3.36 12.43
N TYR A 92 7.64 2.68 11.36
CA TYR A 92 8.29 1.45 10.90
C TYR A 92 9.77 1.70 10.63
N THR A 93 10.15 2.75 9.87
CA THR A 93 11.56 3.03 9.56
C THR A 93 12.44 3.31 10.77
N LYS A 94 11.88 3.67 11.92
CA LYS A 94 12.61 3.84 13.19
C LYS A 94 12.76 2.53 13.97
N GLU A 95 11.89 1.57 13.71
CA GLU A 95 11.81 0.27 14.38
C GLU A 95 12.28 -0.90 13.50
N ILE A 96 12.70 -0.65 12.25
CA ILE A 96 13.27 -1.68 11.37
C ILE A 96 14.50 -2.29 12.09
N PRO A 97 14.50 -3.62 12.33
CA PRO A 97 15.66 -4.31 12.90
C PRO A 97 16.88 -4.31 11.98
#